data_AF-A0A0C9ZAQ9-F1
#
_entry.id   AF-A0A0C9ZAQ9-F1
#
_cell.length_a   1.000
_cell.length_b   1.000
_cell.length_c   1.000
_cell.angle_alpha   90.00
_cell.angle_beta   90.00
_cell.angle_gamma   90.00
#
_symmetry.space_group_name_H-M   'P 1'
#
loop_
_entity.id
_entity.type
_entity.pdbx_description
1 polymer ?
#
loop_
_entity_poly.entity_id
_entity_poly.type
_entity_poly.pdbx_seq_one_letter_code
_entity_poly.pdbx_strand_id
1 'polypeptide(L)'
;MLLVRELAAACPKADRLGCRVVETYLRVQLGTKASRHDEAADHFTAAVNAGALSSTFIHQIYEDLTVLFGWDLEALFLTAHQKRCQAFLSAGKPDKALEAHKDMIDTIDESTKAGCLVWSNAFKQECSALYAANGGAALAAHDYDRAIDLYSAAITLSSASSTAFANCSQARLGKMLWMEALLDAQKVIELDSWSYLGYNLKYAALHGARRYDEAIQTFQTMLSKLEVAPDIQTRTLRQQCLRPTEVEHAI
;
A
#
# COMPACT_ATOMS: atom_id res chain seq x y z
N MET A 1 4.93 30.45 13.78
CA MET A 1 3.74 30.42 12.90
C MET A 1 2.84 31.66 13.06
N LEU A 2 2.84 32.34 14.21
CA LEU A 2 2.15 33.63 14.38
C LEU A 2 2.65 34.72 13.40
N LEU A 3 3.95 34.72 13.07
CA LEU A 3 4.58 35.80 12.30
C LEU A 3 3.93 36.14 10.95
N VAL A 4 3.58 35.17 10.08
CA VAL A 4 3.10 35.50 8.71
C VAL A 4 1.67 36.06 8.71
N ARG A 5 0.78 35.50 9.54
CA ARG A 5 -0.59 36.01 9.71
C ARG A 5 -0.60 37.36 10.44
N GLU A 6 0.27 37.53 11.43
CA GLU A 6 0.47 38.81 12.12
C GLU A 6 1.08 39.86 11.18
N LEU A 7 2.04 39.50 10.33
CA LEU A 7 2.63 40.38 9.32
C LEU A 7 1.59 40.81 8.27
N ALA A 8 0.75 39.88 7.80
CA ALA A 8 -0.34 40.21 6.88
C ALA A 8 -1.43 41.09 7.53
N ALA A 9 -1.68 40.94 8.83
CA ALA A 9 -2.58 41.79 9.59
C ALA A 9 -1.98 43.18 9.88
N ALA A 10 -0.67 43.25 10.14
CA ALA A 10 0.09 44.49 10.36
C ALA A 10 0.30 45.29 9.06
N CYS A 11 0.25 44.62 7.90
CA CYS A 11 0.40 45.23 6.58
C CYS A 11 -0.91 45.09 5.75
N PRO A 12 -1.89 46.00 5.89
CA PRO A 12 -3.20 45.88 5.24
C PRO A 12 -3.17 45.94 3.71
N LYS A 13 -2.04 46.35 3.11
CA LYS A 13 -1.78 46.34 1.67
C LYS A 13 -0.99 45.10 1.20
N ALA A 14 -0.65 44.18 2.09
CA ALA A 14 0.13 43.01 1.74
C ALA A 14 -0.62 42.11 0.78
N ASP A 15 0.10 41.61 -0.22
CA ASP A 15 -0.41 40.62 -1.15
C ASP A 15 -0.64 39.29 -0.41
N ARG A 16 -1.91 39.05 -0.08
CA ARG A 16 -2.35 37.87 0.67
C ARG A 16 -2.04 36.57 -0.05
N LEU A 17 -2.02 36.56 -1.38
CA LEU A 17 -1.75 35.36 -2.16
C LEU A 17 -0.24 35.09 -2.17
N GLY A 18 0.60 36.11 -2.34
CA GLY A 18 2.06 36.01 -2.23
C GLY A 18 2.50 35.55 -0.83
N CYS A 19 1.87 36.06 0.23
CA CYS A 19 2.11 35.58 1.59
C CYS A 19 1.78 34.09 1.76
N ARG A 20 0.71 33.59 1.12
CA ARG A 20 0.37 32.16 1.15
C ARG A 20 1.36 31.31 0.37
N VAL A 21 1.87 31.77 -0.78
CA VAL A 21 2.91 31.05 -1.54
C VAL A 21 4.18 30.89 -0.68
N VAL A 22 4.63 31.97 -0.03
CA VAL A 22 5.77 31.92 0.90
C VAL A 22 5.48 31.02 2.10
N GLU A 23 4.27 31.09 2.67
CA GLU A 23 3.89 30.19 3.76
C GLU A 23 3.97 28.72 3.32
N THR A 24 3.41 28.36 2.16
CA THR A 24 3.45 27.01 1.61
C THR A 24 4.89 26.52 1.46
N TYR A 25 5.78 27.34 0.89
CA TYR A 25 7.19 27.00 0.75
C TYR A 25 7.85 26.72 2.12
N LEU A 26 7.66 27.62 3.09
CA LEU A 26 8.21 27.44 4.43
C LEU A 26 7.68 26.17 5.11
N ARG A 27 6.41 25.83 4.92
CA ARG A 27 5.83 24.58 5.44
C ARG A 27 6.47 23.35 4.83
N VAL A 28 6.71 23.34 3.51
CA VAL A 28 7.41 22.24 2.84
C VAL A 28 8.83 22.10 3.39
N GLN A 29 9.53 23.21 3.66
CA GLN A 29 10.87 23.17 4.26
C GLN A 29 10.84 22.64 5.70
N LEU A 30 9.88 23.09 6.53
CA LEU A 30 9.71 22.59 7.89
C LEU A 30 9.39 21.09 7.89
N GLY A 31 8.46 20.65 7.05
CA GLY A 31 8.12 19.22 6.93
C GLY A 31 9.30 18.37 6.46
N THR A 32 10.17 18.91 5.59
CA THR A 32 11.39 18.22 5.14
C THR A 32 12.44 18.10 6.25
N LYS A 33 12.49 19.05 7.18
CA LYS A 33 13.42 19.04 8.32
C LYS A 33 12.86 18.34 9.56
N ALA A 34 11.56 18.05 9.59
CA ALA A 34 10.91 17.41 10.73
C ALA A 34 11.50 16.02 10.97
N SER A 35 11.84 15.73 12.23
CA SER A 35 12.41 14.43 12.61
C SER A 35 11.34 13.35 12.79
N ARG A 36 10.08 13.75 13.03
CA ARG A 36 8.94 12.85 13.19
C ARG A 36 8.06 12.88 11.95
N HIS A 37 7.70 11.71 11.44
CA HIS A 37 6.85 11.60 10.24
C HIS A 37 5.46 12.21 10.42
N ASP A 38 4.88 12.11 11.63
CA ASP A 38 3.61 12.77 11.95
C ASP A 38 3.70 14.31 11.86
N GLU A 39 4.75 14.88 12.42
CA GLU A 39 4.99 16.32 12.36
C GLU A 39 5.27 16.78 10.93
N ALA A 40 6.03 15.99 10.16
CA ALA A 40 6.23 16.21 8.74
C ALA A 40 4.89 16.24 7.99
N ALA A 41 4.02 15.26 8.26
CA ALA A 41 2.69 15.17 7.64
C ALA A 41 1.81 16.37 7.99
N ASP A 42 1.85 16.87 9.24
CA ASP A 42 1.13 18.07 9.65
C ASP A 42 1.63 19.31 8.89
N HIS A 43 2.95 19.46 8.73
CA HIS A 43 3.54 20.55 7.95
C HIS A 43 3.13 20.49 6.48
N PHE A 44 3.22 19.33 5.82
CA PHE A 44 2.82 19.20 4.42
C PHE A 44 1.30 19.36 4.24
N THR A 45 0.50 18.92 5.21
CA THR A 45 -0.96 19.15 5.21
C THR A 45 -1.28 20.63 5.31
N ALA A 46 -0.59 21.37 6.19
CA ALA A 46 -0.72 22.82 6.25
C ALA A 46 -0.27 23.51 4.96
N ALA A 47 0.77 22.99 4.29
CA ALA A 47 1.24 23.50 3.00
C ALA A 47 0.17 23.35 1.91
N VAL A 48 -0.44 22.16 1.80
CA VAL A 48 -1.51 21.90 0.83
C VAL A 48 -2.75 22.76 1.12
N ASN A 49 -3.18 22.84 2.38
CA ASN A 49 -4.37 23.59 2.78
C ASN A 49 -4.23 25.11 2.65
N ALA A 50 -3.00 25.63 2.53
CA ALA A 50 -2.78 27.04 2.21
C ALA A 50 -3.28 27.41 0.80
N GLY A 51 -3.55 26.41 -0.06
CA GLY A 51 -4.43 26.51 -1.23
C GLY A 51 -3.95 27.43 -2.36
N ALA A 52 -2.64 27.63 -2.47
CA ALA A 52 -2.07 28.74 -3.24
C ALA A 52 -1.30 28.33 -4.51
N LEU A 53 -1.41 27.11 -5.02
CA LEU A 53 -0.53 26.66 -6.12
C LEU A 53 -1.21 25.85 -7.24
N SER A 54 -2.54 25.67 -7.21
CA SER A 54 -3.25 24.82 -8.18
C SER A 54 -3.61 25.52 -9.50
N SER A 55 -3.25 26.79 -9.70
CA SER A 55 -3.67 27.55 -10.90
C SER A 55 -2.45 28.11 -11.64
N THR A 56 -2.41 27.87 -12.95
CA THR A 56 -1.46 28.49 -13.91
C THR A 56 -1.43 30.01 -13.81
N PHE A 57 -2.51 30.63 -13.34
CA PHE A 57 -2.58 32.07 -13.06
C PHE A 57 -1.61 32.54 -11.98
N ILE A 58 -1.29 31.69 -11.00
CA ILE A 58 -0.41 32.03 -9.87
C ILE A 58 1.06 32.08 -10.33
N HIS A 59 1.44 31.17 -11.23
CA HIS A 59 2.75 31.19 -11.87
C HIS A 59 3.04 32.50 -12.58
N GLN A 60 2.03 33.02 -13.27
CA GLN A 60 2.15 34.23 -14.06
C GLN A 60 2.21 35.50 -13.19
N ILE A 61 1.56 35.49 -12.01
CA ILE A 61 1.60 36.61 -11.06
C ILE A 61 2.93 36.65 -10.29
N TYR A 62 3.51 35.49 -9.99
CA TYR A 62 4.72 35.38 -9.15
C TYR A 62 5.96 34.91 -9.92
N GLU A 63 6.04 35.23 -11.21
CA GLU A 63 7.24 34.95 -12.01
C GLU A 63 8.51 35.51 -11.36
N ASP A 64 8.40 36.67 -10.70
CA ASP A 64 9.50 37.26 -9.93
C ASP A 64 10.05 36.32 -8.86
N LEU A 65 9.21 35.50 -8.19
CA LEU A 65 9.69 34.53 -7.21
C LEU A 65 10.47 33.40 -7.88
N THR A 66 10.04 32.98 -9.07
CA THR A 66 10.77 32.02 -9.91
C THR A 66 12.12 32.58 -10.31
N VAL A 67 12.18 33.83 -10.77
CA VAL A 67 13.42 34.47 -11.24
C VAL A 67 14.38 34.75 -10.08
N LEU A 68 13.88 35.30 -8.98
CA LEU A 68 14.72 35.74 -7.86
C LEU A 68 15.20 34.58 -6.99
N PHE A 69 14.38 33.56 -6.79
CA PHE A 69 14.66 32.47 -5.85
C PHE A 69 14.76 31.09 -6.51
N GLY A 70 14.55 30.99 -7.82
CA GLY A 70 14.54 29.72 -8.54
C GLY A 70 13.35 28.83 -8.18
N TRP A 71 12.25 29.42 -7.72
CA TRP A 71 11.08 28.65 -7.26
C TRP A 71 10.25 28.15 -8.44
N ASP A 72 10.17 26.83 -8.59
CA ASP A 72 9.16 26.20 -9.44
C ASP A 72 7.89 25.96 -8.61
N LEU A 73 6.88 26.81 -8.80
CA LEU A 73 5.64 26.77 -8.03
C LEU A 73 4.76 25.54 -8.36
N GLU A 74 4.91 24.95 -9.54
CA GLU A 74 4.12 23.81 -10.03
C GLU A 74 4.73 22.55 -9.42
N ALA A 75 6.05 22.45 -9.53
CA ALA A 75 6.80 21.43 -8.82
C ALA A 75 6.63 21.56 -7.30
N LEU A 76 6.51 22.78 -6.74
CA LEU A 76 6.29 22.98 -5.31
C LEU A 76 4.94 22.40 -4.85
N PHE A 77 3.88 22.62 -5.63
CA PHE A 77 2.56 22.05 -5.37
C PHE A 77 2.62 20.52 -5.34
N LEU A 78 3.13 19.94 -6.44
CA LEU A 78 3.23 18.50 -6.59
C LEU A 78 4.11 17.89 -5.49
N THR A 79 5.25 18.52 -5.20
CA THR A 79 6.17 18.12 -4.14
C THR A 79 5.50 18.15 -2.76
N ALA A 80 4.69 19.17 -2.46
CA ALA A 80 3.98 19.25 -1.20
C ALA A 80 2.99 18.07 -1.04
N HIS A 81 2.21 17.78 -2.07
CA HIS A 81 1.27 16.65 -2.06
C HIS A 81 1.99 15.29 -1.95
N GLN A 82 3.02 15.06 -2.76
CA GLN A 82 3.78 13.81 -2.74
C GLN A 82 4.47 13.59 -1.38
N LYS A 83 5.10 14.63 -0.82
CA LYS A 83 5.71 14.56 0.51
C LYS A 83 4.69 14.36 1.62
N ARG A 84 3.47 14.94 1.51
CA ARG A 84 2.36 14.66 2.43
C ARG A 84 1.99 13.18 2.43
N CYS A 85 1.83 12.59 1.24
CA CYS A 85 1.53 11.16 1.09
C CYS A 85 2.64 10.30 1.72
N GLN A 86 3.91 10.58 1.40
CA GLN A 86 5.04 9.83 1.93
C GLN A 86 5.17 9.97 3.45
N ALA A 87 4.90 11.15 4.00
CA ALA A 87 4.97 11.38 5.44
C ALA A 87 3.91 10.57 6.19
N PHE A 88 2.66 10.51 5.70
CA PHE A 88 1.65 9.64 6.28
C PHE A 88 2.02 8.16 6.20
N LEU A 89 2.56 7.73 5.06
CA LEU A 89 2.98 6.35 4.88
C LEU A 89 4.12 5.98 5.84
N SER A 90 5.13 6.85 5.95
CA SER A 90 6.26 6.69 6.87
C SER A 90 5.85 6.75 8.35
N ALA A 91 4.72 7.42 8.65
CA ALA A 91 4.10 7.42 9.97
C ALA A 91 3.27 6.14 10.25
N GLY A 92 3.26 5.17 9.35
CA GLY A 92 2.49 3.93 9.50
C GLY A 92 0.99 4.11 9.30
N LYS A 93 0.55 5.16 8.58
CA LYS A 93 -0.86 5.52 8.38
C LYS A 93 -1.24 5.43 6.89
N PRO A 94 -1.29 4.21 6.31
CA PRO A 94 -1.54 4.03 4.88
C PRO A 94 -2.92 4.55 4.44
N ASP A 95 -3.95 4.47 5.29
CA ASP A 95 -5.28 5.00 4.96
C ASP A 95 -5.25 6.51 4.69
N LYS A 96 -4.58 7.27 5.58
CA LYS A 96 -4.39 8.72 5.41
C LYS A 96 -3.50 9.05 4.21
N ALA A 97 -2.50 8.20 3.93
CA ALA A 97 -1.64 8.38 2.79
C ALA A 97 -2.41 8.23 1.47
N LEU A 98 -3.29 7.22 1.36
CA LEU A 98 -4.13 7.00 0.20
C LEU A 98 -5.22 8.06 0.03
N GLU A 99 -5.80 8.55 1.13
CA GLU A 99 -6.72 9.69 1.11
C GLU A 99 -6.01 10.96 0.59
N ALA A 100 -4.81 11.25 1.10
CA ALA A 100 -3.99 12.38 0.65
C ALA A 100 -3.57 12.25 -0.82
N HIS A 101 -3.34 11.02 -1.30
CA HIS A 101 -3.05 10.73 -2.70
C HIS A 101 -4.29 10.94 -3.57
N LYS A 102 -5.46 10.45 -3.15
CA LYS A 102 -6.73 10.67 -3.87
C LYS A 102 -7.01 12.16 -4.00
N ASP A 103 -6.90 12.92 -2.91
CA ASP A 103 -7.04 14.38 -2.90
C ASP A 103 -6.09 15.07 -3.90
N MET A 104 -4.84 14.62 -3.98
CA MET A 104 -3.89 15.11 -4.99
C MET A 104 -4.39 14.83 -6.42
N ILE A 105 -4.76 13.58 -6.72
CA ILE A 105 -5.23 13.17 -8.05
C ILE A 105 -6.52 13.89 -8.45
N ASP A 106 -7.42 14.15 -7.50
CA ASP A 106 -8.67 14.87 -7.76
C ASP A 106 -8.42 16.38 -8.04
N THR A 107 -7.30 16.93 -7.58
CA THR A 107 -6.96 18.36 -7.73
C THR A 107 -6.19 18.68 -9.02
N ILE A 108 -5.33 17.78 -9.49
CA ILE A 108 -4.47 18.02 -10.67
C ILE A 108 -5.18 17.74 -12.00
N ASP A 109 -4.74 18.39 -13.08
CA ASP A 109 -5.24 18.13 -14.44
C ASP A 109 -4.69 16.83 -15.04
N GLU A 110 -5.31 16.35 -16.12
CA GLU A 110 -4.97 15.07 -16.76
C GLU A 110 -3.53 15.00 -17.29
N SER A 111 -2.93 16.12 -17.70
CA SER A 111 -1.53 16.14 -18.15
C SER A 111 -0.59 15.89 -16.97
N THR A 112 -0.83 16.57 -15.85
CA THR A 112 -0.08 16.34 -14.61
C THR A 112 -0.33 14.93 -14.04
N LYS A 113 -1.55 14.39 -14.15
CA LYS A 113 -1.84 12.98 -13.78
C LYS A 113 -0.98 12.02 -14.56
N ALA A 114 -0.90 12.19 -15.87
CA ALA A 114 -0.05 11.36 -16.73
C ALA A 114 1.43 11.47 -16.32
N GLY A 115 1.90 12.69 -16.03
CA GLY A 115 3.26 12.93 -15.55
C GLY A 115 3.59 12.26 -14.20
N CYS A 116 2.60 12.09 -13.32
CA CYS A 116 2.80 11.47 -12.00
C CYS A 116 2.46 9.97 -11.94
N LEU A 117 2.03 9.35 -13.04
CA LEU A 117 1.56 7.96 -13.07
C LEU A 117 2.59 6.96 -12.52
N VAL A 118 3.85 7.11 -12.91
CA VAL A 118 4.95 6.24 -12.43
C VAL A 118 5.10 6.36 -10.91
N TRP A 119 5.09 7.58 -10.38
CA TRP A 119 5.15 7.83 -8.95
C TRP A 119 3.90 7.28 -8.23
N SER A 120 2.70 7.50 -8.77
CA SER A 120 1.44 7.00 -8.20
C SER A 120 1.43 5.48 -8.08
N ASN A 121 1.90 4.77 -9.11
CA ASN A 121 1.99 3.32 -9.10
C ASN A 121 3.01 2.82 -8.07
N ALA A 122 4.20 3.44 -8.00
CA ALA A 122 5.20 3.11 -6.99
C ALA A 122 4.66 3.35 -5.56
N PHE A 123 4.02 4.49 -5.34
CA PHE A 123 3.41 4.84 -4.07
C PHE A 123 2.31 3.84 -3.64
N LYS A 124 1.44 3.42 -4.57
CA LYS A 124 0.43 2.38 -4.31
C LYS A 124 1.08 1.04 -3.97
N GLN A 125 2.19 0.69 -4.61
CA GLN A 125 2.96 -0.51 -4.29
C GLN A 125 3.54 -0.46 -2.87
N GLU A 126 4.07 0.69 -2.44
CA GLU A 126 4.55 0.88 -1.06
C GLU A 126 3.40 0.79 -0.04
N CYS A 127 2.25 1.41 -0.33
CA CYS A 127 1.06 1.29 0.51
C CYS A 127 0.61 -0.18 0.64
N SER A 128 0.53 -0.89 -0.48
CA SER A 128 0.21 -2.32 -0.54
C SER A 128 1.17 -3.15 0.32
N ALA A 129 2.47 -2.90 0.21
CA ALA A 129 3.48 -3.59 1.01
C ALA A 129 3.30 -3.33 2.52
N LEU A 130 2.98 -2.09 2.92
CA LEU A 130 2.71 -1.77 4.31
C LEU A 130 1.43 -2.45 4.84
N TYR A 131 0.35 -2.46 4.05
CA TYR A 131 -0.86 -3.22 4.40
C TYR A 131 -0.55 -4.71 4.59
N ALA A 132 0.21 -5.31 3.66
CA ALA A 132 0.61 -6.72 3.76
C ALA A 132 1.47 -6.99 5.00
N ALA A 133 2.41 -6.10 5.34
CA ALA A 133 3.23 -6.23 6.54
C ALA A 133 2.39 -6.15 7.82
N ASN A 134 1.46 -5.18 7.90
CA ASN A 134 0.51 -5.07 9.01
C ASN A 134 -0.41 -6.29 9.08
N GLY A 135 -0.85 -6.81 7.93
CA GLY A 135 -1.65 -8.03 7.84
C GLY A 135 -0.89 -9.25 8.35
N GLY A 136 0.42 -9.32 8.10
CA GLY A 136 1.31 -10.35 8.65
C GLY A 136 1.39 -10.30 10.18
N ALA A 137 1.53 -9.10 10.74
CA ALA A 137 1.52 -8.91 12.18
C ALA A 137 0.17 -9.30 12.81
N ALA A 138 -0.96 -8.92 12.19
CA ALA A 138 -2.30 -9.30 12.65
C ALA A 138 -2.52 -10.82 12.59
N LEU A 139 -2.09 -11.46 11.50
CA LEU A 139 -2.17 -12.92 11.34
C LEU A 139 -1.35 -13.65 12.41
N ALA A 140 -0.13 -13.18 12.70
CA ALA A 140 0.71 -13.75 13.75
C ALA A 140 0.11 -13.57 15.15
N ALA A 141 -0.70 -12.53 15.35
CA ALA A 141 -1.47 -12.31 16.57
C ALA A 141 -2.82 -13.06 16.61
N HIS A 142 -3.13 -13.88 15.59
CA HIS A 142 -4.42 -14.54 15.41
C HIS A 142 -5.62 -13.57 15.31
N ASP A 143 -5.38 -12.29 15.03
CA ASP A 143 -6.42 -11.30 14.70
C ASP A 143 -6.80 -11.46 13.23
N TYR A 144 -7.54 -12.52 12.96
CA TYR A 144 -7.84 -12.95 11.60
C TYR A 144 -8.73 -11.97 10.84
N ASP A 145 -9.70 -11.33 11.51
CA ASP A 145 -10.58 -10.34 10.87
C ASP A 145 -9.75 -9.16 10.35
N ARG A 146 -8.87 -8.61 11.21
CA ARG A 146 -7.98 -7.54 10.80
C ARG A 146 -6.97 -7.97 9.74
N ALA A 147 -6.43 -9.20 9.82
CA ALA A 147 -5.53 -9.72 8.81
C ALA A 147 -6.21 -9.80 7.43
N ILE A 148 -7.46 -10.28 7.38
CA ILE A 148 -8.24 -10.36 6.14
C ILE A 148 -8.46 -8.98 5.54
N ASP A 149 -8.85 -7.99 6.35
CA ASP A 149 -9.07 -6.62 5.86
C ASP A 149 -7.79 -6.01 5.28
N LEU A 150 -6.67 -6.15 6.00
CA LEU A 150 -5.37 -5.61 5.60
C LEU A 150 -4.84 -6.29 4.33
N TYR A 151 -4.90 -7.62 4.23
CA TYR A 151 -4.47 -8.31 3.01
C TYR A 151 -5.39 -8.02 1.82
N SER A 152 -6.70 -7.90 2.04
CA SER A 152 -7.65 -7.53 0.99
C SER A 152 -7.37 -6.12 0.45
N ALA A 153 -7.04 -5.17 1.32
CA ALA A 153 -6.60 -3.83 0.93
C ALA A 153 -5.30 -3.89 0.10
N ALA A 154 -4.29 -4.66 0.54
CA ALA A 154 -3.04 -4.84 -0.20
C ALA A 154 -3.27 -5.41 -1.61
N ILE A 155 -4.06 -6.48 -1.72
CA ILE A 155 -4.42 -7.14 -2.99
C ILE A 155 -5.13 -6.18 -3.95
N THR A 156 -5.95 -5.27 -3.43
CA THR A 156 -6.70 -4.30 -4.25
C THR A 156 -5.81 -3.18 -4.82
N LEU A 157 -4.75 -2.80 -4.10
CA LEU A 157 -3.95 -1.62 -4.42
C LEU A 157 -2.87 -1.84 -5.47
N SER A 158 -2.33 -3.05 -5.58
CA SER A 158 -1.21 -3.35 -6.47
C SER A 158 -1.35 -4.70 -7.16
N SER A 159 -0.43 -5.02 -8.08
CA SER A 159 -0.34 -6.39 -8.59
C SER A 159 -0.16 -7.33 -7.41
N ALA A 160 -1.17 -8.17 -7.20
CA ALA A 160 -1.25 -9.01 -6.04
C ALA A 160 -0.13 -10.05 -6.07
N SER A 161 0.62 -10.15 -4.96
CA SER A 161 1.66 -11.17 -4.83
C SER A 161 1.02 -12.49 -4.41
N SER A 162 1.62 -13.60 -4.87
CA SER A 162 1.26 -14.95 -4.43
C SER A 162 1.24 -15.07 -2.90
N THR A 163 2.19 -14.41 -2.23
CA THR A 163 2.27 -14.34 -0.76
C THR A 163 1.07 -13.66 -0.11
N ALA A 164 0.57 -12.55 -0.66
CA ALA A 164 -0.57 -11.83 -0.10
C ALA A 164 -1.85 -12.68 -0.15
N PHE A 165 -2.09 -13.37 -1.28
CA PHE A 165 -3.20 -14.33 -1.39
C PHE A 165 -3.02 -15.52 -0.44
N ALA A 166 -1.81 -16.07 -0.32
CA ALA A 166 -1.55 -17.19 0.57
C ALA A 166 -1.85 -16.84 2.04
N ASN A 167 -1.39 -15.68 2.49
CA ASN A 167 -1.63 -15.23 3.86
C ASN A 167 -3.10 -14.84 4.11
N CYS A 168 -3.78 -14.25 3.12
CA CYS A 168 -5.22 -13.99 3.18
C CYS A 168 -6.01 -15.30 3.28
N SER A 169 -5.65 -16.31 2.48
CA SER A 169 -6.22 -17.66 2.55
C SER A 169 -6.02 -18.25 3.94
N GLN A 170 -4.82 -18.17 4.50
CA GLN A 170 -4.53 -18.65 5.85
C GLN A 170 -5.36 -17.96 6.93
N ALA A 171 -5.52 -16.63 6.84
CA ALA A 171 -6.37 -15.87 7.76
C ALA A 171 -7.85 -16.33 7.66
N ARG A 172 -8.36 -16.52 6.44
CA ARG A 172 -9.72 -17.03 6.18
C ARG A 172 -9.92 -18.46 6.67
N LEU A 173 -8.91 -19.33 6.55
CA LEU A 173 -8.92 -20.67 7.15
C LEU A 173 -9.03 -20.61 8.67
N GLY A 174 -8.28 -19.71 9.32
CA GLY A 174 -8.38 -19.46 10.77
C GLY A 174 -9.78 -19.03 11.21
N LYS A 175 -10.52 -18.34 10.32
CA LYS A 175 -11.93 -17.93 10.51
C LYS A 175 -12.95 -18.96 10.05
N MET A 176 -12.53 -20.11 9.52
CA MET A 176 -13.42 -21.10 8.94
C MET A 176 -14.21 -20.59 7.71
N LEU A 177 -13.71 -19.55 7.04
CA LEU A 177 -14.25 -19.01 5.79
C LEU A 177 -13.71 -19.83 4.61
N TRP A 178 -14.16 -21.07 4.53
CA TRP A 178 -13.55 -22.10 3.68
C TRP A 178 -13.63 -21.77 2.19
N MET A 179 -14.74 -21.22 1.73
CA MET A 179 -14.94 -20.95 0.30
C MET A 179 -14.13 -19.75 -0.17
N GLU A 180 -14.02 -18.72 0.65
CA GLU A 180 -13.20 -17.55 0.38
C GLU A 180 -11.71 -17.87 0.49
N ALA A 181 -11.31 -18.74 1.43
CA ALA A 181 -9.94 -19.25 1.51
C ALA A 181 -9.57 -20.09 0.28
N LEU A 182 -10.52 -20.87 -0.23
CA LEU A 182 -10.35 -21.66 -1.45
C LEU A 182 -10.08 -20.78 -2.67
N LEU A 183 -10.81 -19.67 -2.83
CA LEU A 183 -10.61 -18.73 -3.92
C LEU A 183 -9.21 -18.11 -3.89
N ASP A 184 -8.76 -17.67 -2.71
CA ASP A 184 -7.42 -17.11 -2.55
C ASP A 184 -6.33 -18.18 -2.86
N ALA A 185 -6.51 -19.41 -2.37
CA ALA A 185 -5.58 -20.50 -2.64
C ALA A 185 -5.50 -20.87 -4.14
N GLN A 186 -6.63 -20.79 -4.85
CA GLN A 186 -6.65 -20.95 -6.31
C GLN A 186 -5.84 -19.84 -6.99
N LYS A 187 -5.94 -18.59 -6.53
CA LYS A 187 -5.09 -17.49 -7.04
C LYS A 187 -3.61 -17.72 -6.81
N VAL A 188 -3.21 -18.28 -5.67
CA VAL A 188 -1.81 -18.69 -5.43
C VAL A 188 -1.32 -19.68 -6.50
N ILE A 189 -2.13 -20.70 -6.81
CA ILE A 189 -1.81 -21.73 -7.81
C ILE A 189 -1.85 -21.17 -9.25
N GLU A 190 -2.76 -20.23 -9.55
CA GLU A 190 -2.79 -19.55 -10.85
C GLU A 190 -1.52 -18.73 -11.09
N LEU A 191 -1.00 -18.06 -10.05
CA LEU A 191 0.23 -17.28 -10.12
C LEU A 191 1.49 -18.16 -10.15
N ASP A 192 1.48 -19.27 -9.43
CA ASP A 192 2.54 -20.28 -9.45
C ASP A 192 1.94 -21.69 -9.41
N SER A 193 1.90 -22.33 -10.58
CA SER A 193 1.30 -23.66 -10.75
C SER A 193 2.05 -24.80 -10.04
N TRP A 194 3.25 -24.52 -9.53
CA TRP A 194 4.07 -25.44 -8.73
C TRP A 194 4.05 -25.11 -7.24
N SER A 195 3.28 -24.09 -6.83
CA SER A 195 3.23 -23.63 -5.45
C SER A 195 2.69 -24.69 -4.51
N TYR A 196 3.59 -25.37 -3.81
CA TYR A 196 3.25 -26.32 -2.75
C TYR A 196 2.31 -25.70 -1.72
N LEU A 197 2.59 -24.46 -1.30
CA LEU A 197 1.77 -23.72 -0.35
C LEU A 197 0.35 -23.48 -0.90
N GLY A 198 0.21 -23.11 -2.17
CA GLY A 198 -1.11 -22.92 -2.80
C GLY A 198 -1.96 -24.19 -2.79
N TYR A 199 -1.38 -25.34 -3.15
CA TYR A 199 -2.10 -26.62 -3.09
C TYR A 199 -2.46 -27.04 -1.66
N ASN A 200 -1.58 -26.81 -0.69
CA ASN A 200 -1.87 -27.08 0.72
C ASN A 200 -3.03 -26.22 1.25
N LEU A 201 -3.03 -24.92 0.94
CA LEU A 201 -4.12 -24.02 1.32
C LEU A 201 -5.44 -24.43 0.66
N LYS A 202 -5.40 -24.79 -0.63
CA LYS A 202 -6.57 -25.29 -1.37
C LYS A 202 -7.11 -26.59 -0.75
N TYR A 203 -6.22 -27.53 -0.41
CA TYR A 203 -6.56 -28.76 0.29
C TYR A 203 -7.23 -28.47 1.63
N ALA A 204 -6.62 -27.63 2.47
CA ALA A 204 -7.14 -27.28 3.79
C ALA A 204 -8.53 -26.62 3.70
N ALA A 205 -8.72 -25.73 2.73
CA ALA A 205 -10.01 -25.09 2.47
C ALA A 205 -11.09 -26.11 2.07
N LEU A 206 -10.79 -27.00 1.12
CA LEU A 206 -11.72 -28.05 0.69
C LEU A 206 -12.04 -29.03 1.81
N HIS A 207 -11.03 -29.43 2.59
CA HIS A 207 -11.20 -30.32 3.73
C HIS A 207 -12.09 -29.67 4.81
N GLY A 208 -11.83 -28.40 5.16
CA GLY A 208 -12.68 -27.63 6.09
C GLY A 208 -14.13 -27.49 5.60
N ALA A 209 -14.31 -27.30 4.29
CA ALA A 209 -15.61 -27.30 3.63
C ALA A 209 -16.25 -28.70 3.47
N ARG A 210 -15.60 -29.77 3.95
CA ARG A 210 -16.02 -31.18 3.83
C ARG A 210 -16.17 -31.68 2.39
N ARG A 211 -15.45 -31.07 1.45
CA ARG A 211 -15.37 -31.48 0.04
C ARG A 211 -14.19 -32.44 -0.15
N TYR A 212 -14.29 -33.60 0.49
CA TYR A 212 -13.16 -34.53 0.67
C TYR A 212 -12.63 -35.10 -0.63
N ASP A 213 -13.50 -35.45 -1.58
CA ASP A 213 -13.08 -35.99 -2.88
C ASP A 213 -12.20 -34.98 -3.65
N GLU A 214 -12.60 -33.71 -3.63
CA GLU A 214 -11.84 -32.62 -4.27
C GLU A 214 -10.55 -32.30 -3.51
N ALA A 215 -10.56 -32.43 -2.18
CA ALA A 215 -9.35 -32.30 -1.37
C ALA A 215 -8.33 -33.40 -1.73
N ILE A 216 -8.77 -34.66 -1.78
CA ILE A 216 -7.92 -35.80 -2.19
C ILE A 216 -7.38 -35.58 -3.60
N GLN A 217 -8.22 -35.18 -4.55
CA GLN A 217 -7.79 -34.88 -5.91
C GLN A 217 -6.75 -33.74 -5.94
N THR A 218 -6.94 -32.70 -5.12
CA THR A 218 -5.98 -31.59 -4.99
C THR A 218 -4.63 -32.09 -4.47
N PHE A 219 -4.63 -32.95 -3.45
CA PHE A 219 -3.40 -33.54 -2.89
C PHE A 219 -2.68 -34.44 -3.91
N GLN A 220 -3.41 -35.26 -4.66
CA GLN A 220 -2.85 -36.08 -5.75
C GLN A 220 -2.27 -35.21 -6.87
N THR A 221 -2.96 -34.12 -7.23
CA THR A 221 -2.47 -33.15 -8.22
C THR A 221 -1.18 -32.49 -7.73
N MET A 222 -1.12 -32.11 -6.46
CA MET A 222 0.09 -31.56 -5.85
C MET A 222 1.26 -32.55 -5.95
N LEU A 223 1.07 -33.80 -5.53
CA LEU A 223 2.14 -34.82 -5.58
C LEU A 223 2.66 -35.06 -6.99
N SER A 224 1.77 -35.13 -7.99
CA SER A 224 2.18 -35.31 -9.39
C SER A 224 2.96 -34.09 -9.92
N LYS A 225 2.57 -32.88 -9.53
CA LYS A 225 3.33 -31.65 -9.84
C LYS A 225 4.70 -31.67 -9.15
N LEU A 226 4.80 -31.99 -7.87
CA LEU A 226 6.11 -32.02 -7.19
C LEU A 226 7.06 -33.04 -7.83
N GLU A 227 6.57 -34.14 -8.39
CA GLU A 227 7.38 -35.15 -9.07
C GLU A 227 8.05 -34.64 -10.35
N VAL A 228 7.34 -33.85 -11.15
CA VAL A 228 7.83 -33.34 -12.44
C VAL A 228 8.30 -31.87 -12.37
N ALA A 229 8.34 -31.28 -11.17
CA ALA A 229 8.77 -29.90 -10.95
C ALA A 229 10.18 -29.68 -11.52
N PRO A 230 10.48 -28.52 -12.13
CA PRO A 230 11.78 -28.29 -12.77
C PRO A 230 12.93 -28.17 -11.76
N ASP A 231 12.65 -27.68 -10.55
CA ASP A 231 13.65 -27.40 -9.52
C ASP A 231 13.75 -28.52 -8.46
N ILE A 232 14.96 -28.70 -7.92
CA ILE A 232 15.25 -29.78 -6.97
C ILE A 232 14.56 -29.53 -5.62
N GLN A 233 14.40 -28.27 -5.20
CA GLN A 233 13.80 -27.93 -3.90
C GLN A 233 12.34 -28.37 -3.85
N THR A 234 11.54 -27.99 -4.86
CA THR A 234 10.15 -28.42 -5.02
C THR A 234 10.02 -29.94 -5.11
N ARG A 235 10.91 -30.63 -5.84
CA ARG A 235 10.92 -32.11 -5.88
C ARG A 235 11.15 -32.74 -4.50
N THR A 236 12.04 -32.17 -3.68
CA THR A 236 12.33 -32.71 -2.34
C THR A 236 11.16 -32.56 -1.36
N LEU A 237 10.24 -31.60 -1.57
CA LEU A 237 9.02 -31.46 -0.77
C LEU A 237 8.10 -32.69 -0.88
N ARG A 238 8.13 -33.42 -2.00
CA ARG A 238 7.37 -34.68 -2.15
C ARG A 238 7.76 -35.71 -1.10
N GLN A 239 9.06 -35.87 -0.84
CA GLN A 239 9.55 -36.83 0.16
C GLN A 239 9.09 -36.44 1.57
N GLN A 240 8.95 -35.14 1.86
CA GLN A 240 8.44 -34.66 3.14
C GLN A 240 6.93 -34.93 3.29
N CYS A 241 6.15 -34.79 2.22
CA CYS A 241 4.72 -35.12 2.21
C CYS A 241 4.45 -36.63 2.36
N LEU A 242 5.42 -37.47 1.97
CA LEU A 242 5.34 -38.93 2.05
C LEU A 242 6.00 -39.50 3.30
N ARG A 243 6.75 -38.71 4.09
CA ARG A 243 7.28 -39.16 5.38
C ARG A 243 6.11 -39.21 6.37
N PRO A 244 5.75 -40.39 6.90
CA PRO A 244 4.62 -40.52 7.80
C PRO A 244 5.03 -39.94 9.16
N THR A 245 4.40 -38.86 9.59
CA THR A 245 4.49 -38.45 11.00
C THR A 245 3.26 -38.79 11.82
N GLU A 246 2.07 -39.07 11.26
CA GLU A 246 0.87 -39.24 12.12
C GLU A 246 -0.21 -40.17 11.51
N VAL A 247 0.14 -41.40 11.10
CA VAL A 247 -0.89 -42.42 10.75
C VAL A 247 -0.71 -43.75 11.51
N GLU A 248 0.38 -43.94 12.26
CA GLU A 248 0.64 -45.21 12.97
C GLU A 248 0.15 -45.27 14.43
N HIS A 249 -0.59 -44.28 14.94
CA HIS A 249 -1.11 -44.31 16.33
C HIS A 249 -2.65 -44.32 16.44
N ALA A 250 -3.34 -44.75 15.38
CA ALA A 250 -4.78 -44.96 15.40
C ALA A 250 -5.18 -46.35 14.83
N ILE A 251 -4.54 -47.40 15.36
CA ILE A 251 -5.06 -48.77 15.30
C ILE A 251 -5.27 -49.25 16.74
#